data_AF-D0MX22-F1
#
_entry.id   AF-D0MX22-F1
#
_cell.length_a   1.000
_cell.length_b   1.000
_cell.length_c   1.000
_cell.angle_alpha   90.00
_cell.angle_beta   90.00
_cell.angle_gamma   90.00
#
_symmetry.space_group_name_H-M   'P 1'
#
loop_
_entity.id
_entity.type
_entity.pdbx_description
1 polymer ?
#
loop_
_entity_poly.entity_id
_entity_poly.type
_entity_poly.pdbx_seq_one_letter_code
_entity_poly.pdbx_strand_id
1 'polypeptide(L)'
;MATVSERRIFKHDGRAIYEWEQSMEEVNIFIKPPPGVTAQQIQCDIATNHVTLGLRGAADKFLNHDLASSVVVAESYWMLDSGELNINLQKMKKGFIWPSVFVGHGELDPMQQEATKQQMMLERFQEENPGFDFSNAEFNGSAPDPRTFMGGVKYT
;
A
#
# COMPACT_ATOMS: atom_id res chain seq x y z
N MET A 1 -15.72 -12.32 -7.52
CA MET A 1 -15.28 -10.98 -8.00
C MET A 1 -14.33 -10.46 -6.94
N ALA A 2 -13.10 -10.09 -7.30
CA ALA A 2 -12.18 -9.47 -6.35
C ALA A 2 -12.83 -8.21 -5.79
N THR A 3 -12.78 -8.03 -4.47
CA THR A 3 -13.09 -6.76 -3.83
C THR A 3 -12.24 -5.69 -4.53
N VAL A 4 -12.89 -4.77 -5.24
CA VAL A 4 -12.20 -3.64 -5.84
C VAL A 4 -11.73 -2.78 -4.67
N SER A 5 -10.48 -2.97 -4.26
CA SER A 5 -9.80 -2.09 -3.33
C SER A 5 -9.78 -0.69 -3.96
N GLU A 6 -10.40 0.28 -3.28
CA GLU A 6 -10.47 1.65 -3.76
C GLU A 6 -9.09 2.31 -3.58
N ARG A 7 -8.40 2.54 -4.70
CA ARG A 7 -7.12 3.25 -4.69
C ARG A 7 -7.33 4.67 -4.19
N ARG A 8 -6.54 5.05 -3.20
CA ARG A 8 -6.52 6.39 -2.60
C ARG A 8 -5.56 7.27 -3.38
N ILE A 9 -5.89 8.55 -3.54
CA ILE A 9 -5.07 9.47 -4.34
C ILE A 9 -4.35 10.45 -3.42
N PHE A 10 -3.02 10.47 -3.49
CA PHE A 10 -2.24 11.57 -2.92
C PHE A 10 -2.09 12.69 -3.95
N LYS A 11 -2.42 13.92 -3.53
CA LYS A 11 -2.32 15.11 -4.37
C LYS A 11 -1.36 16.13 -3.76
N HIS A 12 -0.59 16.79 -4.62
CA HIS A 12 0.24 17.93 -4.29
C HIS A 12 -0.04 19.06 -5.30
N ASP A 13 -0.33 20.27 -4.81
CA ASP A 13 -0.73 21.42 -5.64
C ASP A 13 -1.85 21.12 -6.65
N GLY A 14 -2.85 20.35 -6.22
CA GLY A 14 -4.00 19.96 -7.04
C GLY A 14 -3.72 18.88 -8.08
N ARG A 15 -2.48 18.38 -8.18
CA ARG A 15 -2.09 17.30 -9.10
C ARG A 15 -2.00 15.98 -8.37
N ALA A 16 -2.52 14.91 -8.97
CA ALA A 16 -2.31 13.55 -8.48
C ALA A 16 -0.84 13.16 -8.68
N ILE A 17 -0.17 12.76 -7.61
CA ILE A 17 1.24 12.36 -7.62
C ILE A 17 1.36 10.84 -7.70
N TYR A 18 0.59 10.15 -6.86
CA TYR A 18 0.45 8.70 -6.88
C TYR A 18 -0.92 8.30 -6.34
N GLU A 19 -1.36 7.12 -6.74
CA GLU A 19 -2.45 6.40 -6.13
C GLU A 19 -1.88 5.29 -5.26
N TRP A 20 -2.59 4.86 -4.23
CA TRP A 20 -2.10 3.79 -3.36
C TRP A 20 -3.22 3.04 -2.67
N GLU A 21 -2.91 1.81 -2.31
CA GLU A 21 -3.78 0.97 -1.51
C GLU A 21 -2.95 0.10 -0.56
N GLN A 22 -3.62 -0.58 0.35
CA GLN A 22 -2.95 -1.47 1.29
C GLN A 22 -3.84 -2.64 1.66
N SER A 23 -3.20 -3.76 1.95
CA SER A 23 -3.77 -4.98 2.52
C SER A 23 -3.16 -5.24 3.90
N MET A 24 -3.50 -6.37 4.50
CA MET A 24 -2.84 -6.85 5.71
C MET A 24 -1.31 -6.90 5.56
N GLU A 25 -0.82 -7.30 4.39
CA GLU A 25 0.60 -7.60 4.17
C GLU A 25 1.32 -6.52 3.38
N GLU A 26 0.64 -5.80 2.49
CA GLU A 26 1.31 -4.99 1.49
C GLU A 26 0.81 -3.54 1.45
N VAL A 27 1.64 -2.65 0.94
CA VAL A 27 1.25 -1.33 0.42
C VAL A 27 1.63 -1.28 -1.05
N ASN A 28 0.67 -0.94 -1.91
CA ASN A 28 0.88 -0.80 -3.35
C ASN A 28 0.78 0.68 -3.74
N ILE A 29 1.76 1.19 -4.49
CA ILE A 29 1.81 2.56 -5.00
C ILE A 29 1.74 2.52 -6.51
N PHE A 30 0.87 3.32 -7.11
CA PHE A 30 0.65 3.39 -8.55
C PHE A 30 0.95 4.80 -9.06
N ILE A 31 1.82 4.90 -10.06
CA ILE A 31 2.27 6.16 -10.64
C ILE A 31 2.21 6.04 -12.16
N LYS A 32 1.65 7.03 -12.84
CA LYS A 32 1.70 7.13 -14.30
C LYS A 32 2.93 7.95 -14.70
N PRO A 33 3.99 7.33 -15.25
CA PRO A 33 5.15 8.08 -15.71
C PRO A 33 4.79 8.95 -16.92
N PRO A 34 5.65 9.91 -17.28
CA PRO A 34 5.53 10.63 -18.54
C PRO A 34 5.45 9.66 -19.75
N PRO A 35 4.68 10.01 -20.80
CA PRO A 35 4.57 9.17 -21.99
C PRO A 35 5.95 8.82 -22.58
N GLY A 36 6.14 7.54 -22.93
CA GLY A 36 7.36 7.04 -23.55
C GLY A 36 8.48 6.65 -22.58
N VAL A 37 8.30 6.83 -21.26
CA VAL A 37 9.24 6.31 -20.26
C VAL A 37 9.21 4.79 -20.28
N THR A 38 10.39 4.17 -20.38
CA THR A 38 10.56 2.71 -20.32
C THR A 38 11.11 2.27 -18.96
N ALA A 39 10.92 1.00 -18.61
CA ALA A 39 11.40 0.45 -17.34
C ALA A 39 12.91 0.65 -17.14
N GLN A 40 13.72 0.56 -18.21
CA GLN A 40 15.18 0.75 -18.14
C GLN A 40 15.59 2.17 -17.75
N GLN A 41 14.73 3.15 -18.01
CA GLN A 41 14.95 4.55 -17.67
C GLN A 41 14.55 4.87 -16.22
N ILE A 42 13.77 4.00 -15.58
CA ILE A 42 13.33 4.18 -14.18
C ILE A 42 14.45 3.72 -13.25
N GLN A 43 14.72 4.52 -12.22
CA GLN A 43 15.49 4.15 -11.06
C GLN A 43 14.59 4.26 -9.84
N CYS A 44 14.26 3.12 -9.23
CA CYS A 44 13.47 3.02 -8.02
C CYS A 44 14.25 2.21 -6.99
N ASP A 45 14.67 2.89 -5.92
CA ASP A 45 15.46 2.31 -4.84
C ASP A 45 14.58 2.21 -3.60
N ILE A 46 14.36 0.99 -3.12
CA ILE A 46 13.55 0.69 -1.93
C ILE A 46 14.50 0.33 -0.80
N ALA A 47 14.42 1.07 0.31
CA ALA A 47 15.11 0.79 1.56
C ALA A 47 14.09 0.54 2.67
N THR A 48 14.55 0.00 3.81
CA THR A 48 13.68 -0.46 4.89
C THR A 48 12.64 0.57 5.33
N ASN A 49 12.99 1.86 5.35
CA ASN A 49 12.09 2.94 5.76
C ASN A 49 12.04 4.09 4.73
N HIS A 50 12.43 3.86 3.48
CA HIS A 50 12.62 4.95 2.53
C HIS A 50 12.45 4.47 1.08
N VAL A 51 11.88 5.31 0.22
CA VAL A 51 11.84 5.07 -1.23
C VAL A 51 12.34 6.29 -1.98
N THR A 52 13.25 6.04 -2.92
CA THR A 52 13.65 7.00 -3.93
C THR A 52 13.14 6.54 -5.30
N LEU A 53 12.51 7.42 -6.06
CA LEU A 53 12.06 7.17 -7.43
C LEU A 53 12.48 8.33 -8.32
N GLY A 54 13.04 8.03 -9.49
CA GLY A 54 13.33 9.02 -10.51
C GLY A 54 13.76 8.39 -11.82
N LEU A 55 14.24 9.21 -12.75
CA LEU A 55 14.84 8.73 -13.99
C LEU A 55 16.35 8.51 -13.81
N ARG A 56 16.88 7.46 -14.42
CA ARG A 56 18.31 7.13 -14.41
C ARG A 56 19.10 8.30 -15.01
N GLY A 57 20.14 8.75 -14.29
CA GLY A 57 20.99 9.87 -14.70
C GLY A 57 20.40 11.26 -14.44
N ALA A 58 19.13 11.37 -14.01
CA ALA A 58 18.58 12.63 -13.54
C ALA A 58 19.04 12.94 -12.11
N ALA A 59 19.43 14.20 -11.90
CA ALA A 59 19.79 14.72 -10.58
C ALA A 59 18.56 14.78 -9.66
N ASP A 60 17.45 15.26 -10.20
CA ASP A 60 16.19 15.37 -9.46
C ASP A 60 15.48 14.02 -9.34
N LYS A 61 14.89 13.80 -8.17
CA LYS A 61 14.08 12.61 -7.86
C LYS A 61 12.61 13.01 -7.83
N PHE A 62 11.76 12.17 -8.40
CA PHE A 62 10.31 12.34 -8.37
C PHE A 62 9.74 12.04 -6.98
N LEU A 63 10.24 10.99 -6.31
CA LEU A 63 10.00 10.73 -4.89
C LEU A 63 11.34 10.54 -4.18
N ASN A 64 11.45 11.07 -2.97
CA ASN A 64 12.58 10.87 -2.06
C ASN A 64 12.06 11.08 -0.63
N HIS A 65 11.41 10.04 -0.09
CA HIS A 65 10.63 10.17 1.15
C HIS A 65 10.78 8.95 2.05
N ASP A 66 10.71 9.21 3.35
CA ASP A 66 10.61 8.18 4.37
C ASP A 66 9.21 7.55 4.37
N LEU A 67 9.16 6.24 4.57
CA LEU A 67 7.94 5.44 4.65
C LEU A 67 7.29 5.57 6.03
N ALA A 68 5.97 5.42 6.10
CA ALA A 68 5.25 5.47 7.37
C ALA A 68 5.57 4.28 8.31
N SER A 69 6.05 3.16 7.78
CA SER A 69 6.58 2.04 8.56
C SER A 69 7.58 1.21 7.75
N SER A 70 8.29 0.31 8.42
CA SER A 70 9.32 -0.52 7.81
C SER A 70 8.76 -1.60 6.86
N VAL A 71 9.53 -1.89 5.81
CA VAL A 71 9.21 -2.87 4.76
C VAL A 71 10.31 -3.94 4.63
N VAL A 72 9.91 -5.16 4.26
CA VAL A 72 10.83 -6.27 3.97
C VAL A 72 11.41 -6.05 2.58
N VAL A 73 12.56 -5.38 2.50
CA VAL A 73 13.16 -4.94 1.21
C VAL A 73 13.34 -6.09 0.20
N ALA A 74 13.66 -7.30 0.66
CA ALA A 74 13.86 -8.46 -0.21
C ALA A 74 12.56 -8.99 -0.85
N GLU A 75 11.40 -8.66 -0.28
CA GLU A 75 10.06 -9.06 -0.75
C GLU A 75 9.32 -7.90 -1.41
N SER A 76 9.80 -6.66 -1.23
CA SER A 76 9.33 -5.49 -1.95
C SER A 76 9.93 -5.41 -3.36
N TYR A 77 9.16 -4.93 -4.32
CA TYR A 77 9.60 -4.81 -5.70
C TYR A 77 8.89 -3.66 -6.42
N TRP A 78 9.30 -3.37 -7.65
CA TRP A 78 8.57 -2.47 -8.53
C TRP A 78 8.53 -3.04 -9.94
N MET A 79 7.49 -2.67 -10.69
CA MET A 79 7.32 -3.07 -12.07
C MET A 79 6.61 -1.97 -12.86
N LEU A 80 6.96 -1.84 -14.14
CA LEU A 80 6.24 -0.98 -15.08
C LEU A 80 5.40 -1.89 -15.99
N ASP A 81 4.08 -1.85 -15.84
CA ASP A 81 3.15 -2.61 -16.67
C ASP A 81 2.19 -1.67 -17.39
N SER A 82 2.05 -1.85 -18.71
CA SER A 82 1.07 -1.15 -19.53
C SER A 82 1.05 0.39 -19.35
N GLY A 83 2.22 0.98 -19.04
CA GLY A 83 2.39 2.42 -18.83
C GLY A 83 2.11 2.91 -17.40
N GLU A 84 1.85 2.01 -16.44
CA GLU A 84 1.68 2.32 -15.02
C GLU A 84 2.81 1.66 -14.21
N LEU A 85 3.51 2.48 -13.42
CA LEU A 85 4.51 2.03 -12.47
C LEU A 85 3.80 1.59 -11.19
N ASN A 86 3.98 0.34 -10.81
CA ASN A 86 3.58 -0.19 -9.52
C ASN A 86 4.82 -0.40 -8.64
N ILE A 87 4.79 0.12 -7.41
CA ILE A 87 5.75 -0.19 -6.36
C ILE A 87 5.00 -0.99 -5.30
N ASN A 88 5.40 -2.23 -5.09
CA ASN A 88 4.89 -3.12 -4.07
C ASN A 88 5.83 -3.11 -2.86
N LEU A 89 5.26 -2.86 -1.68
CA LEU A 89 5.98 -2.76 -0.43
C LEU A 89 5.46 -3.80 0.57
N GLN A 90 6.25 -4.83 0.83
CA GLN A 90 5.92 -5.85 1.83
C GLN A 90 6.10 -5.27 3.24
N LYS A 91 5.03 -5.22 4.04
CA LYS A 91 5.08 -4.67 5.41
C LYS A 91 5.88 -5.61 6.32
N MET A 92 6.84 -5.06 7.07
CA MET A 92 7.43 -5.81 8.20
C MET A 92 6.42 -6.07 9.32
N LYS A 93 5.41 -5.18 9.46
CA LYS A 93 4.38 -5.26 10.50
C LYS A 93 3.04 -5.60 9.86
N LYS A 94 2.78 -6.89 9.63
CA LYS A 94 1.48 -7.38 9.12
C LYS A 94 0.32 -6.85 9.97
N GLY A 95 -0.74 -6.43 9.30
CA GLY A 95 -1.94 -5.81 9.86
C GLY A 95 -1.79 -4.36 10.31
N PHE A 96 -0.59 -3.76 10.21
CA PHE A 96 -0.45 -2.33 10.49
C PHE A 96 -1.11 -1.51 9.40
N ILE A 97 -2.10 -0.70 9.79
CA ILE A 97 -2.77 0.25 8.93
C ILE A 97 -1.86 1.47 8.79
N TRP A 98 -1.35 1.68 7.57
CA TRP A 98 -0.56 2.84 7.27
C TRP A 98 -1.50 4.05 7.08
N PRO A 99 -1.29 5.16 7.80
CA PRO A 99 -2.11 6.36 7.61
C PRO A 99 -1.82 7.05 6.27
N SER A 100 -0.64 6.84 5.73
CA SER A 100 -0.21 7.25 4.38
C SER A 100 1.00 6.41 3.98
N VAL A 101 1.38 6.46 2.70
CA VAL A 101 2.59 5.78 2.21
C VAL A 101 3.85 6.41 2.81
N PHE A 102 3.95 7.73 2.71
CA PHE A 102 5.13 8.50 3.08
C PHE A 102 4.85 9.45 4.23
N VAL A 103 5.86 9.65 5.08
CA VAL A 103 5.79 10.60 6.19
C VAL A 103 5.46 12.01 5.66
N GLY A 104 4.46 12.66 6.26
CA GLY A 104 4.05 14.01 5.89
C GLY A 104 3.11 14.10 4.68
N HIS A 105 2.73 12.98 4.05
CA HIS A 105 1.80 12.97 2.91
C HIS A 105 0.31 12.89 3.34
N GLY A 106 0.02 13.36 4.56
CA GLY A 106 -1.30 13.31 5.17
C GLY A 106 -1.59 12.01 5.90
N GLU A 107 -2.86 11.85 6.28
CA GLU A 107 -3.38 10.69 7.00
C GLU A 107 -4.73 10.29 6.40
N LEU A 108 -5.09 9.02 6.51
CA LEU A 108 -6.43 8.53 6.20
C LEU A 108 -7.46 9.28 7.03
N ASP A 109 -8.54 9.72 6.39
CA ASP A 109 -9.68 10.27 7.12
C ASP A 109 -10.38 9.17 7.94
N PRO A 110 -11.22 9.52 8.95
CA PRO A 110 -11.84 8.52 9.82
C PRO A 110 -12.67 7.47 9.09
N MET A 111 -13.31 7.82 7.96
CA MET A 111 -14.11 6.87 7.18
C MET A 111 -13.20 5.91 6.42
N GLN A 112 -12.11 6.41 5.83
CA GLN A 112 -11.10 5.58 5.18
C GLN A 112 -10.38 4.66 6.15
N GLN A 113 -10.08 5.14 7.36
CA GLN A 113 -9.48 4.30 8.42
C GLN A 113 -10.39 3.13 8.77
N GLU A 114 -11.68 3.40 9.00
CA GLU A 114 -12.65 2.35 9.35
C GLU A 114 -12.86 1.37 8.20
N ALA A 115 -12.99 1.84 6.96
CA ALA A 115 -13.10 0.98 5.78
C ALA A 115 -11.86 0.07 5.62
N THR A 116 -10.66 0.62 5.82
CA THR A 116 -9.41 -0.15 5.77
C THR A 116 -9.38 -1.22 6.86
N LYS A 117 -9.86 -0.87 8.06
CA LYS A 117 -9.94 -1.79 9.20
C LYS A 117 -10.89 -2.95 8.92
N GLN A 118 -12.07 -2.66 8.38
CA GLN A 118 -13.05 -3.66 7.96
C GLN A 118 -12.49 -4.58 6.87
N GLN A 119 -11.86 -4.01 5.84
CA GLN A 119 -11.22 -4.76 4.76
C GLN A 119 -10.16 -5.73 5.29
N MET A 120 -9.21 -5.23 6.09
CA MET A 120 -8.13 -6.04 6.66
C MET A 120 -8.66 -7.15 7.59
N MET A 121 -9.74 -6.86 8.32
CA MET A 121 -10.40 -7.86 9.15
C MET A 121 -11.02 -8.99 8.32
N LEU A 122 -11.71 -8.66 7.22
CA LEU A 122 -12.25 -9.68 6.29
C LEU A 122 -11.14 -10.55 5.68
N GLU A 123 -10.07 -9.92 5.22
CA GLU A 123 -8.88 -10.60 4.68
C GLU A 123 -8.32 -11.61 5.69
N ARG A 124 -8.14 -11.17 6.94
CA ARG A 124 -7.67 -12.04 8.02
C ARG A 124 -8.64 -13.20 8.31
N PHE A 125 -9.94 -12.94 8.38
CA PHE A 125 -10.94 -14.00 8.61
C PHE A 125 -10.92 -15.04 7.49
N GLN A 126 -10.74 -14.61 6.25
CA GLN A 126 -10.61 -15.45 5.07
C GLN A 126 -9.36 -16.34 5.14
N GLU A 127 -8.21 -15.77 5.53
CA GLU A 127 -6.96 -16.53 5.74
C GLU A 127 -7.09 -17.59 6.85
N GLU A 128 -7.73 -17.23 7.97
CA GLU A 128 -7.89 -18.13 9.12
C GLU A 128 -8.91 -19.25 8.88
N ASN A 129 -9.78 -19.11 7.87
CA ASN A 129 -10.87 -20.05 7.59
C ASN A 129 -10.94 -20.41 6.09
N PRO A 130 -9.95 -21.17 5.55
CA PRO A 130 -9.77 -21.42 4.11
C PRO A 130 -10.88 -22.26 3.41
N GLY A 131 -12.00 -22.52 4.07
CA GLY A 131 -13.16 -23.24 3.52
C GLY A 131 -14.47 -22.45 3.52
N PHE A 132 -14.44 -21.19 3.95
CA PHE A 132 -15.60 -20.30 3.98
C PHE A 132 -15.34 -19.10 3.07
N ASP A 133 -16.35 -18.65 2.32
CA ASP A 133 -16.25 -17.46 1.46
C ASP A 133 -16.85 -16.25 2.18
N PHE A 134 -16.00 -15.29 2.53
CA PHE A 134 -16.40 -14.03 3.18
C PHE A 134 -16.41 -12.84 2.22
N SER A 135 -16.33 -13.05 0.90
CA SER A 135 -16.29 -11.96 -0.08
C SER A 135 -17.53 -11.06 -0.08
N ASN A 136 -18.67 -11.57 0.41
CA ASN A 136 -19.92 -10.82 0.56
C ASN A 136 -20.26 -10.51 2.03
N ALA A 137 -19.30 -10.68 2.95
CA ALA A 137 -19.52 -10.39 4.36
C ALA A 137 -19.44 -8.88 4.61
N GLU A 138 -20.38 -8.36 5.42
CA GLU A 138 -20.43 -6.97 5.83
C GLU A 138 -20.19 -6.85 7.34
N PHE A 139 -19.53 -5.78 7.75
CA PHE A 139 -19.39 -5.42 9.16
C PHE A 139 -20.59 -4.59 9.62
N ASN A 140 -21.34 -5.07 10.62
CA ASN A 140 -22.39 -4.31 11.29
C ASN A 140 -21.83 -3.53 12.50
N GLY A 141 -21.07 -2.47 12.22
CA GLY A 141 -20.50 -1.58 13.24
C GLY A 141 -18.99 -1.40 13.10
N SER A 142 -18.32 -1.05 14.20
CA SER A 142 -16.87 -0.82 14.20
C SER A 142 -16.10 -2.14 14.17
N ALA A 143 -15.17 -2.27 13.22
CA ALA A 143 -14.24 -3.38 13.18
C ALA A 143 -13.24 -3.29 14.36
N PRO A 144 -12.80 -4.41 14.95
CA PRO A 144 -11.71 -4.43 15.93
C PRO A 144 -10.35 -4.24 15.24
N ASP A 145 -9.29 -3.97 16.01
CA ASP A 145 -7.94 -3.77 15.43
C ASP A 145 -7.41 -5.10 14.82
N PRO A 146 -7.11 -5.13 13.51
CA PRO A 146 -6.69 -6.35 12.82
C PRO A 146 -5.38 -6.93 13.37
N ARG A 147 -4.53 -6.12 14.02
CA ARG A 147 -3.26 -6.57 14.60
C ARG A 147 -3.43 -7.35 15.88
N THR A 148 -4.41 -6.98 16.71
CA THR A 148 -4.52 -7.46 18.10
C THR A 148 -5.72 -8.37 18.32
N PHE A 149 -6.67 -8.39 17.40
CA PHE A 149 -7.88 -9.20 17.54
C PHE A 149 -7.57 -10.71 17.62
N MET A 150 -8.37 -11.47 18.38
CA MET A 150 -8.28 -12.94 18.56
C MET A 150 -6.86 -13.52 18.73
N GLY A 151 -6.05 -12.92 19.61
CA GLY A 151 -4.68 -13.41 19.89
C GLY A 151 -3.60 -12.81 18.99
N GLY A 152 -3.97 -11.87 18.12
CA GLY A 152 -3.06 -11.09 17.28
C GLY A 152 -2.63 -11.77 15.99
N VAL A 153 -1.91 -11.03 15.15
CA VAL A 153 -1.37 -11.54 13.88
C VAL A 153 -0.24 -12.53 14.13
N LYS A 154 -0.33 -13.72 13.54
CA LYS A 154 0.77 -14.69 13.53
C LYS A 154 1.80 -14.27 12.49
N TYR A 155 3.05 -14.18 12.92
CA TYR A 155 4.20 -14.06 12.03
C TYR A 155 4.68 -15.48 11.79
N THR A 156 4.40 -16.02 10.60
CA THR A 156 4.96 -17.30 10.15
C THR A 156 6.28 -17.09 9.45
#